data_AF-A0A7Y2A5P7-F1
#
_entry.id   AF-A0A7Y2A5P7-F1
#
_cell.length_a   1.000
_cell.length_b   1.000
_cell.length_c   1.000
_cell.angle_alpha   90.00
_cell.angle_beta   90.00
_cell.angle_gamma   90.00
#
_symmetry.space_group_name_H-M   'P 1'
#
loop_
_entity.id
_entity.type
_entity.pdbx_description
1 polymer ?
#
loop_
_entity_poly.entity_id
_entity_poly.type
_entity_poly.pdbx_seq_one_letter_code
_entity_poly.pdbx_strand_id
1 'polypeptide(L)'
;MITTTTVEWAPGRTVTLRHLRGHRSPAVLLAHGAGVDQDHPLQVAVRDAIAAAGFPVVTFNYPYKEEGRGRPDRADVLLDV
;
A
#
# COMPACT_ATOMS: atom_id res chain seq x y z
N MET A 1 -8.11 -8.89 -11.98
CA MET A 1 -8.80 -9.11 -10.69
C MET A 1 -7.89 -8.63 -9.57
N ILE A 2 -8.42 -7.89 -8.60
CA ILE A 2 -7.68 -7.47 -7.41
C ILE A 2 -7.81 -8.58 -6.37
N THR A 3 -6.70 -9.02 -5.78
CA THR A 3 -6.69 -9.95 -4.64
C THR A 3 -6.28 -9.20 -3.39
N THR A 4 -7.02 -9.39 -2.30
CA THR A 4 -6.69 -8.83 -0.98
C THR A 4 -6.00 -9.89 -0.12
N THR A 5 -4.99 -9.48 0.63
CA THR A 5 -4.29 -10.35 1.60
C THR A 5 -3.82 -9.52 2.77
N THR A 6 -3.69 -10.15 3.92
CA THR A 6 -3.15 -9.52 5.13
C THR A 6 -1.73 -10.02 5.36
N VAL A 7 -0.81 -9.11 5.71
CA VAL A 7 0.58 -9.43 6.04
C VAL A 7 0.88 -8.93 7.45
N GLU A 8 1.51 -9.76 8.27
CA GLU A 8 2.06 -9.35 9.56
C GLU A 8 3.36 -8.57 9.33
N TRP A 9 3.42 -7.33 9.82
CA TRP A 9 4.58 -6.45 9.63
C TRP A 9 5.37 -6.21 10.93
N ALA A 10 4.74 -6.44 12.08
CA ALA A 10 5.34 -6.48 13.40
C ALA A 10 4.54 -7.47 14.27
N PRO A 11 5.09 -7.99 15.39
CA PRO A 11 4.40 -8.98 16.22
C PRO A 11 2.98 -8.56 16.58
N GLY A 12 1.99 -9.32 16.11
CA GLY A 12 0.57 -9.07 16.34
C GLY A 12 -0.03 -7.87 15.60
N ARG A 13 0.71 -7.22 14.70
CA ARG A 13 0.25 -6.09 13.88
C ARG A 13 0.29 -6.46 12.41
N THR A 14 -0.84 -6.26 11.75
CA THR A 14 -1.02 -6.61 10.34
C THR A 14 -1.38 -5.41 9.48
N VAL A 15 -1.10 -5.51 8.18
CA VAL A 15 -1.51 -4.55 7.15
C VAL A 15 -2.24 -5.26 6.02
N THR A 16 -3.22 -4.56 5.44
CA THR A 16 -3.98 -5.04 4.29
C THR A 16 -3.27 -4.66 3.01
N LEU A 17 -2.95 -5.66 2.20
CA LEU A 17 -2.40 -5.53 0.86
C LEU A 17 -3.47 -5.82 -0.18
N ARG A 18 -3.36 -5.14 -1.33
CA ARG A 18 -4.10 -5.47 -2.56
C ARG A 18 -3.11 -5.71 -3.69
N HIS A 19 -3.27 -6.81 -4.41
CA HIS A 19 -2.38 -7.22 -5.48
C HIS A 19 -3.16 -7.34 -6.80
N LEU A 20 -2.66 -6.68 -7.84
CA LEU A 20 -3.05 -6.91 -9.23
C LEU A 20 -1.92 -7.66 -9.92
N ARG A 21 -2.27 -8.81 -10.52
CA ARG A 21 -1.32 -9.62 -11.29
C ARG A 21 -0.88 -8.87 -12.54
N GLY A 22 0.38 -9.08 -12.90
CA GLY A 22 0.94 -8.70 -14.20
C GLY A 22 1.89 -9.79 -14.70
N HIS A 23 2.32 -9.69 -15.95
CA HIS A 23 3.21 -10.65 -16.60
C HIS A 23 4.62 -10.09 -16.85
N ARG A 24 4.84 -8.80 -16.55
CA ARG A 24 6.16 -8.14 -16.67
C ARG A 24 6.91 -8.18 -15.34
N SER A 25 8.17 -7.77 -15.41
CA SER A 25 9.05 -7.50 -14.28
C SER A 25 9.62 -6.09 -14.43
N PRO A 26 9.81 -5.32 -13.34
CA PRO A 26 9.64 -5.71 -11.93
C PRO A 26 8.19 -5.63 -11.44
N ALA A 27 7.93 -6.14 -10.24
CA ALA A 27 6.72 -5.81 -9.49
C ALA A 27 6.85 -4.42 -8.85
N VAL A 28 5.75 -3.68 -8.76
CA VAL A 28 5.72 -2.35 -8.14
C VAL A 28 4.98 -2.41 -6.81
N LEU A 29 5.64 -2.01 -5.72
CA LEU A 29 4.99 -1.72 -4.44
C LEU A 29 4.66 -0.23 -4.39
N LEU A 30 3.37 0.10 -4.38
CA LEU A 30 2.88 1.46 -4.46
C LEU A 30 2.27 1.87 -3.10
N ALA A 31 3.01 2.69 -2.36
CA ALA A 31 2.57 3.26 -1.09
C ALA A 31 1.72 4.52 -1.30
N HIS A 32 0.73 4.75 -0.44
CA HIS A 32 -0.11 5.95 -0.51
C HIS A 32 0.56 7.16 0.16
N GLY A 33 0.07 8.36 -0.12
CA GLY A 33 0.51 9.59 0.55
C GLY A 33 0.03 9.69 2.01
N ALA A 34 0.60 10.60 2.78
CA ALA A 34 0.18 10.83 4.16
C ALA A 34 -1.30 11.27 4.25
N GLY A 35 -2.01 10.77 5.27
CA GLY A 35 -3.40 11.10 5.57
C GLY A 35 -4.47 10.34 4.77
N VAL A 36 -4.12 9.78 3.62
CA VAL A 36 -5.03 8.99 2.78
C VAL A 36 -4.81 7.48 2.99
N ASP A 37 -5.59 6.63 2.34
CA ASP A 37 -5.45 5.17 2.32
C ASP A 37 -5.16 4.64 0.90
N GLN A 38 -5.06 3.32 0.75
CA GLN A 38 -4.78 2.66 -0.52
C GLN A 38 -5.91 2.75 -1.56
N ASP A 39 -7.10 3.22 -1.19
CA ASP A 39 -8.26 3.39 -2.08
C ASP A 39 -8.45 4.86 -2.51
N HIS A 40 -7.55 5.76 -2.11
CA HIS A 40 -7.56 7.15 -2.56
C HIS A 40 -7.57 7.25 -4.11
N PRO A 41 -8.38 8.13 -4.73
CA PRO A 41 -8.56 8.15 -6.20
C PRO A 41 -7.26 8.22 -7.00
N LEU A 42 -6.29 9.05 -6.58
CA LEU A 42 -4.98 9.12 -7.23
C LEU A 42 -4.20 7.80 -7.12
N GLN A 43 -4.24 7.15 -5.97
CA GLN A 43 -3.57 5.88 -5.72
C GLN A 43 -4.13 4.78 -6.63
N VAL A 44 -5.46 4.72 -6.71
CA VAL A 44 -6.21 3.80 -7.58
C VAL A 44 -5.87 4.04 -9.04
N ALA A 45 -5.88 5.29 -9.49
CA ALA A 45 -5.57 5.64 -10.87
C ALA A 45 -4.14 5.22 -11.27
N VAL A 46 -3.15 5.48 -10.41
CA VAL A 46 -1.75 5.10 -10.64
C VAL A 46 -1.58 3.58 -10.63
N ARG A 47 -2.17 2.88 -9.65
CA ARG A 47 -2.18 1.42 -9.54
C ARG A 47 -2.71 0.78 -10.82
N ASP A 48 -3.88 1.24 -11.28
CA ASP A 48 -4.55 0.65 -12.43
C ASP A 48 -3.79 0.93 -13.73
N ALA A 49 -3.18 2.11 -13.87
CA ALA A 49 -2.31 2.42 -15.01
C ALA A 49 -1.06 1.53 -15.06
N ILE A 50 -0.41 1.28 -13.93
CA ILE A 50 0.76 0.37 -13.85
C ILE A 50 0.36 -1.06 -14.19
N ALA A 51 -0.78 -1.53 -13.65
CA ALA A 51 -1.31 -2.85 -13.96
C ALA A 51 -1.67 -3.00 -15.44
N ALA A 52 -2.28 -1.97 -16.04
CA ALA A 52 -2.62 -1.95 -17.47
C ALA A 52 -1.38 -1.99 -18.38
N ALA A 53 -0.24 -1.47 -17.91
CA ALA A 53 1.05 -1.61 -18.59
C ALA A 53 1.67 -3.03 -18.46
N GLY A 54 1.02 -3.95 -17.73
CA GLY A 54 1.40 -5.35 -17.59
C GLY A 54 2.34 -5.64 -16.42
N PHE A 55 2.66 -4.65 -15.58
CA PHE A 55 3.46 -4.84 -14.38
C PHE A 55 2.59 -5.31 -13.21
N PRO A 56 3.02 -6.32 -12.43
CA PRO A 56 2.38 -6.63 -11.15
C PRO A 56 2.46 -5.41 -10.23
N VAL A 57 1.36 -5.09 -9.55
CA VAL A 57 1.33 -3.97 -8.60
C VAL A 57 0.68 -4.40 -7.28
N VAL A 58 1.31 -3.98 -6.19
CA VAL A 58 0.83 -4.20 -4.83
C VAL A 58 0.63 -2.83 -4.18
N THR A 59 -0.56 -2.60 -3.60
CA THR A 59 -0.81 -1.48 -2.70
C THR A 59 -1.01 -2.00 -1.28
N PHE A 60 -0.84 -1.13 -0.28
CA PHE A 60 -1.08 -1.44 1.12
C PHE A 60 -1.48 -0.18 1.88
N ASN A 61 -2.09 -0.32 3.05
CA ASN A 61 -2.19 0.77 4.01
C ASN A 61 -0.98 0.80 4.93
N TYR A 62 -0.42 1.98 5.20
CA TYR A 62 0.50 2.13 6.32
C TYR A 62 -0.19 1.76 7.64
N PRO A 63 0.57 1.30 8.67
CA PRO A 63 -0.01 0.83 9.93
C PRO A 63 -0.96 1.84 10.59
N TYR A 64 -0.61 3.14 10.55
CA TYR A 64 -1.46 4.18 11.12
C TYR A 64 -2.85 4.24 10.44
N LYS A 65 -2.96 3.91 9.14
CA LYS A 65 -4.25 3.88 8.44
C LYS A 65 -5.07 2.64 8.76
N GLU A 66 -4.43 1.48 8.93
CA GLU A 66 -5.11 0.28 9.44
C GLU A 66 -5.69 0.52 10.83
N GLU A 67 -5.00 1.31 11.65
CA GLU A 67 -5.44 1.73 12.98
C GLU A 67 -6.48 2.86 12.96
N GLY A 68 -6.93 3.30 11.78
CA GLY A 68 -7.92 4.38 11.63
C GLY A 68 -7.40 5.78 11.97
N ARG A 69 -6.08 5.95 12.14
CA ARG A 69 -5.47 7.25 12.44
C ARG A 69 -5.42 8.13 11.18
N GLY A 70 -5.56 9.44 11.37
CA GLY A 70 -5.55 10.41 10.28
C GLY A 70 -4.16 10.85 9.81
N ARG A 71 -3.09 10.56 10.55
CA ARG A 71 -1.72 11.02 10.25
C ARG A 71 -0.71 9.96 10.67
N PRO A 72 0.44 9.86 9.96
CA PRO A 72 1.54 9.02 10.40
C PRO A 72 2.12 9.50 11.73
N ASP A 73 3.02 8.70 12.32
CA ASP A 73 3.81 9.13 13.46
C ASP A 73 4.64 10.37 13.11
N ARG A 74 5.10 11.09 14.14
CA ARG A 74 5.95 12.25 13.92
C ARG A 74 7.32 11.81 13.37
N ALA A 75 7.99 12.72 12.67
CA ALA A 75 9.23 12.41 11.96
C ALA A 75 10.33 11.83 12.87
N ASP A 76 10.39 12.25 14.13
CA ASP A 76 11.29 11.72 15.16
C ASP A 76 11.08 10.22 15.40
N VAL A 77 9.83 9.74 15.36
CA VAL A 77 9.51 8.31 15.49
C VAL A 77 9.74 7.57 14.17
N LEU A 78 9.41 8.20 13.03
CA LEU A 78 9.49 7.54 11.72
C LEU A 78 10.92 7.32 11.21
N LEU A 79 11.83 8.21 11.59
CA LEU A 79 13.23 8.20 11.13
C LEU A 79 14.15 7.52 12.15
N ASP A 80 13.60 7.02 13.25
CA ASP A 80 14.32 6.20 14.21
C ASP A 80 14.41 4.76 13.66
N VAL A 81 15.53 4.48 12.98
CA VAL A 81 15.84 3.19 12.33
C VAL A 81 16.98 2.46 13.04
#